data_AF-A0A937GDD9-F1
#
_entry.id   AF-A0A937GDD9-F1
#
_cell.length_a   1.000
_cell.length_b   1.000
_cell.length_c   1.000
_cell.angle_alpha   90.00
_cell.angle_beta   90.00
_cell.angle_gamma   90.00
#
_symmetry.space_group_name_H-M   'P 1'
#
loop_
_entity.id
_entity.type
_entity.pdbx_description
1 polymer ?
#
loop_
_entity_poly.entity_id
_entity_poly.type
_entity_poly.pdbx_seq_one_letter_code
_entity_poly.pdbx_strand_id
1 'polypeptide(L)'
;MTFIALSKYEITDMVETLSATLAIVVGVAALIILLSWFTGRDSVLDAVREFRATITLCVAGGAMLGSLYFSEVANYIPCRFCWFQRIAMYPIAIIGLVSFIRRDTTARFYVLPIAAIGACISAWHYLIEWRPGLDSGSCAATGPSCTDIWFRSFGFLTLAGMALIGFITLIVVNAIPERVEE
;
A
#
# COMPACT_ATOMS: atom_id res chain seq x y z
N MET A 1 -24.47 -4.07 25.53
CA MET A 1 -24.23 -4.19 24.07
C MET A 1 -23.91 -2.84 23.42
N THR A 2 -24.64 -1.77 23.72
CA THR A 2 -24.43 -0.43 23.11
C THR A 2 -23.06 0.19 23.40
N PHE A 3 -22.53 0.05 24.63
CA PHE A 3 -21.20 0.58 25.00
C PHE A 3 -20.04 -0.10 24.25
N ILE A 4 -20.11 -1.42 24.07
CA ILE A 4 -19.11 -2.19 23.32
C ILE A 4 -19.17 -1.85 21.83
N ALA A 5 -20.38 -1.64 21.29
CA ALA A 5 -20.55 -1.21 19.90
C ALA A 5 -19.95 0.19 19.68
N LEU A 6 -20.26 1.16 20.54
CA LEU A 6 -19.70 2.51 20.48
C LEU A 6 -18.17 2.51 20.51
N SER A 7 -17.57 1.75 21.44
CA SER A 7 -16.11 1.59 21.51
C SER A 7 -15.52 0.99 20.23
N LYS A 8 -16.20 0.01 19.60
CA LYS A 8 -15.74 -0.59 18.34
C LYS A 8 -15.77 0.42 17.18
N TYR A 9 -16.80 1.26 17.09
CA TYR A 9 -16.87 2.32 16.07
C TYR A 9 -15.77 3.36 16.28
N GLU A 10 -15.54 3.79 17.51
CA GLU A 10 -14.46 4.74 17.85
C GLU A 10 -13.06 4.19 17.51
N ILE A 11 -12.80 2.92 17.80
CA ILE A 11 -11.52 2.28 17.46
C ILE A 11 -11.36 2.19 15.94
N THR A 12 -12.41 1.83 15.19
CA THR A 12 -12.32 1.71 13.73
C THR A 12 -12.01 3.07 13.10
N ASP A 13 -12.71 4.14 13.51
CA ASP A 13 -12.48 5.50 13.01
C ASP A 13 -11.05 6.01 13.32
N MET A 14 -10.54 5.70 14.52
CA MET A 14 -9.15 5.96 14.88
C MET A 14 -8.17 5.23 13.96
N VAL A 15 -8.41 3.95 13.66
CA VAL A 15 -7.54 3.14 12.79
C VAL A 15 -7.62 3.61 11.33
N GLU A 16 -8.80 3.96 10.82
CA GLU A 16 -8.99 4.56 9.51
C GLU A 16 -8.17 5.85 9.37
N THR A 17 -8.32 6.77 10.32
CA THR A 17 -7.62 8.06 10.30
C THR A 17 -6.11 7.90 10.47
N LEU A 18 -5.67 7.03 11.36
CA LEU A 18 -4.24 6.73 11.58
C LEU A 18 -3.61 6.14 10.31
N SER A 19 -4.25 5.13 9.73
CA SER A 19 -3.73 4.46 8.53
C SER A 19 -3.73 5.40 7.32
N ALA A 20 -4.75 6.24 7.15
CA ALA A 20 -4.79 7.29 6.14
C ALA A 20 -3.67 8.32 6.31
N THR A 21 -3.42 8.77 7.55
CA THR A 21 -2.34 9.72 7.85
C THR A 21 -0.97 9.11 7.56
N LEU A 22 -0.73 7.86 8.00
CA LEU A 22 0.50 7.14 7.70
C LEU A 22 0.70 6.96 6.20
N ALA A 23 -0.35 6.64 5.45
CA ALA A 23 -0.27 6.53 4.00
C ALA A 23 0.15 7.87 3.35
N ILE A 24 -0.40 9.00 3.79
CA ILE A 24 0.02 10.33 3.30
C ILE A 24 1.50 10.59 3.61
N VAL A 25 1.95 10.33 4.86
CA VAL A 25 3.35 10.50 5.25
C VAL A 25 4.28 9.66 4.39
N VAL A 26 3.93 8.39 4.16
CA VAL A 26 4.67 7.47 3.29
C VAL A 26 4.69 7.97 1.84
N GLY A 27 3.57 8.47 1.33
CA GLY A 27 3.48 9.05 -0.01
C GLY A 27 4.34 10.30 -0.19
N VAL A 28 4.37 11.19 0.81
CA VAL A 28 5.25 12.38 0.82
C VAL A 28 6.72 11.95 0.87
N ALA A 29 7.07 10.96 1.70
CA ALA A 29 8.42 10.42 1.75
C ALA A 29 8.84 9.81 0.40
N ALA A 30 7.96 9.05 -0.25
CA ALA A 30 8.20 8.49 -1.58
C ALA A 30 8.42 9.59 -2.63
N LEU A 31 7.64 10.68 -2.57
CA LEU A 31 7.84 11.83 -3.44
C LEU A 31 9.19 12.52 -3.20
N ILE A 32 9.59 12.71 -1.93
CA ILE A 32 10.91 13.29 -1.59
C ILE A 32 12.05 12.40 -2.12
N ILE A 33 11.94 11.08 -1.97
CA ILE A 33 12.94 10.13 -2.49
C ILE A 33 13.00 10.22 -4.02
N LEU A 34 11.85 10.24 -4.68
CA LEU A 34 11.77 10.36 -6.13
C LEU A 34 12.38 11.68 -6.64
N LEU A 35 12.06 12.81 -5.99
CA LEU A 35 12.65 14.11 -6.32
C LEU A 35 14.16 14.13 -6.03
N SER A 36 14.61 13.50 -4.95
CA SER A 36 16.03 13.38 -4.61
C SER A 36 16.79 12.56 -5.66
N TRP A 37 16.14 11.54 -6.23
CA TRP A 37 16.68 10.76 -7.34
C TRP A 37 16.88 11.63 -8.59
N PHE A 38 15.88 12.43 -8.98
CA PHE A 38 15.99 13.33 -10.14
C PHE A 38 16.94 14.52 -9.94
N THR A 39 17.11 14.98 -8.70
CA THR A 39 18.00 16.11 -8.38
C THR A 39 19.43 15.70 -8.06
N GLY A 40 19.75 14.39 -8.05
CA GLY A 40 21.10 13.89 -7.76
C GLY A 40 21.54 14.08 -6.30
N ARG A 41 20.59 14.07 -5.35
CA ARG A 41 20.90 14.18 -3.91
C ARG A 41 21.31 12.83 -3.33
N ASP A 42 22.59 12.51 -3.44
CA ASP A 42 23.14 11.21 -3.04
C ASP A 42 22.91 10.83 -1.57
N SER A 43 22.93 11.79 -0.65
CA SER A 43 22.77 11.52 0.79
C SER A 43 21.43 10.85 1.14
N VAL A 44 20.34 11.24 0.46
CA VAL A 44 19.02 10.64 0.65
C VAL A 44 18.99 9.23 0.05
N LEU A 45 19.57 9.07 -1.15
CA LEU A 45 19.59 7.78 -1.84
C LEU A 45 20.44 6.75 -1.10
N ASP A 46 21.52 7.16 -0.45
CA ASP A 46 22.36 6.30 0.38
C ASP A 46 21.62 5.79 1.61
N ALA A 47 20.91 6.68 2.32
CA ALA A 47 20.05 6.28 3.42
C ALA A 47 18.97 5.28 2.95
N VAL A 48 18.38 5.50 1.77
CA VAL A 48 17.39 4.55 1.22
C VAL A 48 18.02 3.21 0.86
N ARG A 49 19.26 3.18 0.35
CA ARG A 49 19.98 1.92 0.07
C ARG A 49 20.23 1.15 1.37
N GLU A 50 20.72 1.83 2.41
CA GLU A 50 20.99 1.24 3.73
C GLU A 50 19.73 0.64 4.36
N PHE A 51 18.61 1.37 4.32
CA PHE A 51 17.36 0.96 4.96
C PHE A 51 16.35 0.28 4.03
N ARG A 52 16.73 -0.07 2.79
CA ARG A 52 15.79 -0.55 1.75
C ARG A 52 14.92 -1.72 2.23
N ALA A 53 15.54 -2.73 2.81
CA ALA A 53 14.85 -3.93 3.28
C ALA A 53 13.84 -3.59 4.39
N THR A 54 14.24 -2.74 5.34
CA THR A 54 13.39 -2.26 6.43
C THR A 54 12.21 -1.45 5.90
N ILE A 55 12.44 -0.51 4.98
CA ILE A 55 11.38 0.31 4.39
C ILE A 55 10.38 -0.59 3.64
N THR A 56 10.87 -1.54 2.85
CA THR A 56 10.04 -2.50 2.11
C THR A 56 9.17 -3.33 3.07
N LEU A 57 9.75 -3.86 4.14
CA LEU A 57 9.01 -4.61 5.18
C LEU A 57 7.97 -3.74 5.87
N CYS A 58 8.32 -2.53 6.30
CA CYS A 58 7.41 -1.65 7.03
C CYS A 58 6.21 -1.24 6.16
N VAL A 59 6.43 -0.90 4.89
CA VAL A 59 5.36 -0.49 3.97
C VAL A 59 4.46 -1.69 3.64
N ALA A 60 5.02 -2.79 3.17
CA ALA A 60 4.22 -3.94 2.74
C ALA A 60 3.58 -4.69 3.93
N GLY A 61 4.33 -4.86 5.02
CA GLY A 61 3.84 -5.46 6.26
C GLY A 61 2.77 -4.61 6.92
N GLY A 62 2.95 -3.29 6.99
CA GLY A 62 1.93 -2.36 7.49
C GLY A 62 0.66 -2.40 6.65
N ALA A 63 0.78 -2.40 5.32
CA ALA A 63 -0.36 -2.53 4.41
C ALA A 63 -1.09 -3.88 4.57
N MET A 64 -0.35 -4.99 4.73
CA MET A 64 -0.93 -6.31 4.99
C MET A 64 -1.70 -6.34 6.32
N LEU A 65 -1.09 -5.87 7.41
CA LEU A 65 -1.72 -5.84 8.73
C LEU A 65 -2.95 -4.92 8.75
N GLY A 66 -2.86 -3.74 8.14
CA GLY A 66 -4.01 -2.84 8.00
C GLY A 66 -5.14 -3.49 7.20
N SER A 67 -4.82 -4.10 6.06
CA SER A 67 -5.79 -4.85 5.26
C SER A 67 -6.49 -5.97 6.04
N LEU A 68 -5.74 -6.74 6.85
CA LEU A 68 -6.31 -7.79 7.71
C LEU A 68 -7.18 -7.23 8.83
N TYR A 69 -6.77 -6.13 9.47
CA TYR A 69 -7.60 -5.46 10.46
C TYR A 69 -8.96 -5.05 9.88
N PHE A 70 -8.94 -4.43 8.70
CA PHE A 70 -10.18 -3.98 8.06
C PHE A 70 -11.11 -5.14 7.72
N SER A 71 -10.61 -6.28 7.22
CA SER A 71 -11.50 -7.41 6.91
C SER A 71 -11.94 -8.20 8.14
N GLU A 72 -11.04 -8.51 9.07
CA GLU A 72 -11.34 -9.45 10.16
C GLU A 72 -11.93 -8.76 11.41
N VAL A 73 -11.58 -7.50 11.63
CA VAL A 73 -12.01 -6.76 12.83
C VAL A 73 -13.13 -5.77 12.49
N ALA A 74 -12.91 -4.92 11.47
CA ALA A 74 -13.90 -3.94 11.04
C ALA A 74 -15.00 -4.53 10.12
N ASN A 75 -14.85 -5.78 9.67
CA ASN A 75 -15.77 -6.49 8.77
C ASN A 75 -15.98 -5.80 7.41
N TYR A 76 -14.95 -5.13 6.90
CA TYR A 76 -14.94 -4.61 5.53
C TYR A 76 -14.68 -5.75 4.56
N ILE A 77 -15.76 -6.23 3.95
CA ILE A 77 -15.70 -7.34 3.01
C ILE A 77 -14.92 -6.86 1.76
N PRO A 78 -13.79 -7.50 1.41
CA PRO A 78 -13.00 -7.07 0.27
C PRO A 78 -13.72 -7.39 -1.05
N CYS A 79 -13.72 -6.43 -1.98
CA CYS A 79 -14.16 -6.67 -3.36
C CYS A 79 -13.11 -7.48 -4.14
N ARG A 80 -13.43 -7.81 -5.40
CA ARG A 80 -12.53 -8.58 -6.26
C ARG A 80 -11.19 -7.88 -6.54
N PHE A 81 -11.20 -6.55 -6.76
CA PHE A 81 -9.95 -5.80 -6.94
C PHE A 81 -9.13 -5.71 -5.65
N CYS A 82 -9.75 -5.54 -4.48
CA CYS A 82 -9.05 -5.64 -3.19
C CYS A 82 -8.34 -7.00 -3.04
N TRP A 83 -8.99 -8.09 -3.45
CA TRP A 83 -8.38 -9.42 -3.45
C TRP A 83 -7.13 -9.50 -4.33
N PHE A 84 -7.18 -8.96 -5.55
CA PHE A 84 -5.99 -8.92 -6.42
C PHE A 84 -4.88 -8.04 -5.84
N GLN A 85 -5.21 -6.92 -5.20
CA GLN A 85 -4.22 -6.09 -4.49
C GLN A 85 -3.57 -6.87 -3.33
N ARG A 86 -4.33 -7.67 -2.57
CA ARG A 86 -3.78 -8.55 -1.51
C ARG A 86 -2.81 -9.59 -2.07
N ILE A 87 -3.17 -10.23 -3.19
CA ILE A 87 -2.31 -11.22 -3.87
C ILE A 87 -0.97 -10.59 -4.28
N ALA A 88 -0.94 -9.31 -4.65
CA ALA A 88 0.30 -8.60 -4.92
C ALA A 88 1.05 -8.17 -3.64
N MET A 89 0.35 -7.58 -2.66
CA MET A 89 0.97 -6.98 -1.48
C MET A 89 1.50 -8.00 -0.47
N TYR A 90 0.76 -9.08 -0.21
CA TYR A 90 1.08 -10.02 0.88
C TYR A 90 2.39 -10.79 0.61
N PRO A 91 2.67 -11.28 -0.62
CA PRO A 91 3.98 -11.85 -0.95
C PRO A 91 5.12 -10.86 -0.76
N ILE A 92 4.91 -9.56 -1.10
CA ILE A 92 5.95 -8.54 -0.88
C ILE A 92 6.25 -8.37 0.61
N ALA A 93 5.26 -8.45 1.49
CA ALA A 93 5.49 -8.41 2.94
C ALA A 93 6.40 -9.55 3.41
N ILE A 94 6.18 -10.78 2.90
CA ILE A 94 7.01 -11.94 3.21
C ILE A 94 8.42 -11.79 2.62
N ILE A 95 8.53 -11.38 1.36
CA ILE A 95 9.82 -11.13 0.70
C ILE A 95 10.61 -10.06 1.45
N GLY A 96 9.95 -8.96 1.84
CA GLY A 96 10.53 -7.89 2.65
C GLY A 96 11.01 -8.38 4.01
N LEU A 97 10.27 -9.26 4.67
CA LEU A 97 10.68 -9.86 5.95
C LEU A 97 11.95 -10.72 5.78
N VAL A 98 11.99 -11.57 4.76
CA VAL A 98 13.15 -12.41 4.47
C VAL A 98 14.36 -11.55 4.09
N SER A 99 14.16 -10.52 3.26
CA SER A 99 15.19 -9.55 2.88
C SER A 99 15.76 -8.82 4.09
N PHE A 100 14.91 -8.41 5.03
CA PHE A 100 15.32 -7.77 6.28
C PHE A 100 16.17 -8.70 7.16
N ILE A 101 15.74 -9.95 7.35
CA ILE A 101 16.46 -10.93 8.19
C ILE A 101 17.81 -11.31 7.55
N ARG A 102 17.83 -11.51 6.23
CA ARG A 102 19.04 -11.96 5.52
C ARG A 102 19.96 -10.81 5.08
N ARG A 103 19.53 -9.56 5.24
CA ARG A 103 20.17 -8.38 4.63
C ARG A 103 20.40 -8.56 3.13
N ASP A 104 19.42 -9.16 2.46
CA ASP A 104 19.49 -9.49 1.03
C ASP A 104 18.96 -8.32 0.19
N THR A 105 19.86 -7.68 -0.56
CA THR A 105 19.58 -6.54 -1.44
C THR A 105 18.97 -6.95 -2.78
N THR A 106 19.05 -8.23 -3.15
CA THR A 106 18.55 -8.75 -4.43
C THR A 106 17.03 -8.91 -4.47
N ALA A 107 16.38 -8.88 -3.29
CA ALA A 107 14.92 -8.96 -3.15
C ALA A 107 14.16 -7.94 -4.04
N ARG A 108 14.79 -6.79 -4.34
CA ARG A 108 14.27 -5.76 -5.26
C ARG A 108 13.79 -6.31 -6.60
N PHE A 109 14.43 -7.35 -7.15
CA PHE A 109 14.10 -7.90 -8.46
C PHE A 109 12.76 -8.66 -8.46
N TYR A 110 12.35 -9.14 -7.28
CA TYR A 110 11.04 -9.76 -7.09
C TYR A 110 9.99 -8.73 -6.67
N VAL A 111 10.36 -7.78 -5.81
CA VAL A 111 9.44 -6.75 -5.31
C VAL A 111 8.95 -5.84 -6.44
N LEU A 112 9.84 -5.38 -7.32
CA LEU A 112 9.51 -4.45 -8.40
C LEU A 112 8.39 -4.93 -9.34
N PRO A 113 8.47 -6.10 -9.99
CA PRO A 113 7.43 -6.54 -10.91
C PRO A 113 6.09 -6.77 -10.21
N ILE A 114 6.10 -7.33 -8.99
CA ILE A 114 4.87 -7.57 -8.23
C ILE A 114 4.24 -6.23 -7.82
N ALA A 115 5.04 -5.27 -7.35
CA ALA A 115 4.57 -3.95 -6.98
C ALA A 115 4.02 -3.16 -8.18
N ALA A 116 4.64 -3.29 -9.36
CA ALA A 116 4.15 -2.67 -10.59
C ALA A 116 2.76 -3.19 -10.99
N ILE A 117 2.54 -4.50 -10.92
CA ILE A 117 1.23 -5.11 -11.19
C ILE A 117 0.20 -4.61 -10.16
N GLY A 118 0.55 -4.60 -8.88
CA GLY A 118 -0.29 -4.07 -7.80
C GLY A 118 -0.63 -2.59 -7.98
N ALA A 119 0.32 -1.77 -8.42
CA ALA A 119 0.12 -0.35 -8.73
C ALA A 119 -0.89 -0.15 -9.87
N CYS A 120 -0.79 -0.92 -10.96
CA CYS A 120 -1.74 -0.84 -12.07
C CYS A 120 -3.17 -1.20 -11.62
N ILE A 121 -3.32 -2.27 -10.83
CA ILE A 121 -4.62 -2.72 -10.32
C ILE A 121 -5.21 -1.70 -9.35
N SER A 122 -4.40 -1.15 -8.44
CA SER A 122 -4.85 -0.15 -7.47
C SER A 122 -5.16 1.20 -8.10
N ALA A 123 -4.40 1.62 -9.12
CA ALA A 123 -4.71 2.82 -9.90
C ALA A 123 -6.06 2.69 -10.60
N TRP A 124 -6.32 1.54 -11.24
CA TRP A 124 -7.61 1.29 -11.88
C TRP A 124 -8.74 1.25 -10.85
N HIS A 125 -8.55 0.55 -9.73
CA HIS A 125 -9.56 0.46 -8.68
C HIS A 125 -9.90 1.83 -8.08
N TYR A 126 -8.89 2.64 -7.76
CA TYR A 126 -9.09 3.99 -7.26
C TYR A 126 -9.79 4.90 -8.30
N LEU A 127 -9.49 4.72 -9.59
CA LEU A 127 -10.16 5.48 -10.66
C LEU A 127 -11.65 5.17 -10.75
N ILE A 128 -12.04 3.89 -10.70
CA ILE A 128 -13.45 3.48 -10.79
C ILE A 128 -14.26 3.85 -9.54
N GLU A 129 -13.64 3.95 -8.36
CA GLU A 129 -14.28 4.52 -7.15
C GLU A 129 -14.69 5.99 -7.37
N TRP A 130 -13.91 6.77 -8.12
CA TRP A 130 -14.24 8.16 -8.47
C TRP A 130 -15.14 8.28 -9.69
N ARG A 131 -15.09 7.32 -10.60
CA ARG A 131 -15.88 7.28 -11.84
C ARG A 131 -16.59 5.93 -11.97
N PRO A 132 -17.65 5.66 -11.19
CA PRO A 132 -18.31 4.36 -11.16
C PRO A 132 -18.86 3.90 -12.53
N GLY A 133 -19.20 4.84 -13.41
CA GLY A 133 -19.66 4.52 -14.77
C GLY A 133 -18.62 3.87 -15.69
N LEU A 134 -17.35 3.80 -15.27
CA LEU A 134 -16.30 3.04 -15.97
C LEU A 134 -16.28 1.56 -15.58
N ASP A 135 -16.92 1.18 -14.48
CA ASP A 135 -17.02 -0.23 -14.09
C ASP A 135 -18.08 -0.94 -14.94
N SER A 136 -17.74 -2.13 -15.42
CA SER A 136 -18.65 -2.98 -16.20
C SER A 136 -19.62 -3.77 -15.31
N GLY A 137 -19.58 -3.58 -13.99
CA GLY A 137 -20.37 -4.32 -13.00
C GLY A 137 -19.84 -5.73 -12.72
N SER A 138 -18.65 -6.08 -13.22
CA SER A 138 -18.07 -7.43 -13.13
C SER A 138 -17.85 -7.89 -11.69
N CYS A 139 -17.59 -6.96 -10.76
CA CYS A 139 -17.36 -7.28 -9.35
C CYS A 139 -18.67 -7.60 -8.60
N ALA A 140 -19.73 -6.84 -8.87
CA ALA A 140 -21.01 -6.94 -8.15
C ALA A 140 -21.71 -8.31 -8.34
N ALA A 141 -21.36 -9.05 -9.40
CA ALA A 141 -21.93 -10.38 -9.67
C ALA A 141 -21.51 -11.46 -8.67
N THR A 142 -20.44 -11.26 -7.89
CA THR A 142 -19.86 -12.30 -7.01
C THR A 142 -19.49 -11.82 -5.61
N GLY A 143 -19.86 -10.59 -5.24
CA GLY A 143 -19.47 -9.97 -3.98
C GLY A 143 -19.80 -8.46 -3.95
N PRO A 144 -19.26 -7.69 -3.00
CA PRO A 144 -19.44 -6.25 -2.97
C PRO A 144 -18.88 -5.59 -4.23
N SER A 145 -19.45 -4.45 -4.63
CA SER A 145 -18.99 -3.75 -5.82
C SER A 145 -17.56 -3.24 -5.61
N CYS A 146 -16.80 -3.17 -6.70
CA CYS A 146 -15.49 -2.52 -6.69
C CYS A 146 -15.59 -0.99 -6.73
N THR A 147 -16.79 -0.44 -6.82
CA THR A 147 -17.06 1.00 -6.74
C THR A 147 -17.55 1.41 -5.34
N ASP A 148 -17.86 0.45 -4.47
CA ASP A 148 -18.31 0.71 -3.11
C ASP A 148 -17.14 1.14 -2.23
N ILE A 149 -17.33 2.24 -1.50
CA ILE A 149 -16.29 2.83 -0.66
C ILE A 149 -16.71 2.64 0.81
N TRP A 150 -15.92 1.87 1.55
CA TRP A 150 -16.13 1.67 2.99
C TRP A 150 -15.92 2.95 3.79
N PHE A 151 -14.83 3.66 3.51
CA PHE A 151 -14.54 4.96 4.10
C PHE A 151 -13.71 5.81 3.15
N ARG A 152 -13.80 7.13 3.33
CA ARG A 152 -13.02 8.13 2.62
C ARG A 152 -12.46 9.14 3.60
N SER A 153 -11.19 8.98 3.93
CA SER A 153 -10.50 9.91 4.82
C SER A 153 -10.02 11.14 4.05
N PHE A 154 -10.04 12.30 4.71
CA PHE A 154 -9.65 13.60 4.13
C PHE A 154 -10.39 14.00 2.84
N GLY A 155 -11.53 13.37 2.53
CA GLY A 155 -12.33 13.65 1.35
C GLY A 155 -11.77 13.11 0.03
N PHE A 156 -10.61 12.45 0.02
CA PHE A 156 -10.06 11.82 -1.19
C PHE A 156 -9.51 10.42 -0.98
N LEU A 157 -8.94 10.11 0.18
CA LEU A 157 -8.16 8.90 0.38
C LEU A 157 -9.06 7.73 0.79
N THR A 158 -9.08 6.70 -0.05
CA THR A 158 -9.80 5.43 0.16
C THR A 158 -8.82 4.29 0.39
N LEU A 159 -9.34 3.10 0.73
CA LEU A 159 -8.53 1.88 0.80
C LEU A 159 -7.72 1.60 -0.49
N ALA A 160 -8.34 1.75 -1.66
CA ALA A 160 -7.65 1.58 -2.94
C ALA A 160 -6.56 2.63 -3.15
N GLY A 161 -6.82 3.88 -2.77
CA GLY A 161 -5.84 4.97 -2.83
C GLY A 161 -4.64 4.75 -1.91
N MET A 162 -4.87 4.24 -0.69
CA MET A 162 -3.79 3.88 0.24
C MET A 162 -2.93 2.74 -0.30
N ALA A 163 -3.55 1.72 -0.90
CA ALA A 163 -2.83 0.63 -1.54
C ALA A 163 -1.96 1.13 -2.70
N LEU A 164 -2.47 2.05 -3.52
CA LEU A 164 -1.71 2.67 -4.61
C LEU A 164 -0.46 3.41 -4.09
N ILE A 165 -0.59 4.19 -3.00
CA ILE A 165 0.55 4.86 -2.38
C ILE A 165 1.59 3.83 -1.90
N GLY A 166 1.13 2.74 -1.27
CA GLY A 166 2.01 1.65 -0.84
C GLY A 166 2.80 1.05 -2.00
N PHE A 167 2.12 0.68 -3.10
CA PHE A 167 2.78 0.11 -4.28
C PHE A 167 3.74 1.09 -4.96
N ILE A 168 3.37 2.37 -5.12
CA ILE A 168 4.28 3.38 -5.68
C ILE A 168 5.52 3.54 -4.80
N THR A 169 5.35 3.57 -3.48
CA THR A 169 6.48 3.65 -2.55
C THR A 169 7.43 2.46 -2.70
N LEU A 170 6.88 1.25 -2.79
CA LEU A 170 7.66 0.03 -3.00
C LEU A 170 8.43 0.07 -4.31
N ILE A 171 7.83 0.61 -5.39
CA ILE A 171 8.49 0.80 -6.69
C ILE A 171 9.64 1.81 -6.54
N VAL A 172 9.38 3.01 -6.01
CA VAL A 172 10.39 4.07 -5.87
C VAL A 172 11.60 3.58 -5.08
N VAL A 173 11.37 2.94 -3.93
CA VAL A 173 12.45 2.46 -3.04
C VAL A 173 13.26 1.33 -3.67
N ASN A 174 12.61 0.38 -4.36
CA ASN A 174 13.29 -0.79 -4.93
C ASN A 174 13.82 -0.54 -6.35
N ALA A 175 13.47 0.57 -7.00
CA ALA A 175 14.00 0.97 -8.31
C ALA A 175 15.40 1.58 -8.23
N ILE A 176 15.77 2.15 -7.08
CA ILE A 176 17.08 2.80 -6.89
C ILE A 176 18.21 1.77 -7.04
N PRO A 177 19.13 1.90 -8.02
CA PRO A 177 20.25 0.98 -8.22
C PRO A 177 21.22 0.97 -7.04
N GLU A 178 21.90 -0.16 -6.82
CA GLU A 178 23.06 -0.19 -5.91
C GLU A 178 24.20 0.66 -6.47
N ARG A 179 25.05 1.20 -5.59
CA ARG A 179 26.32 1.79 -6.04
C ARG A 179 27.17 0.66 -6.59
N VAL A 180 27.66 0.83 -7.81
CA VAL A 180 28.76 0.04 -8.33
C VAL A 180 30.01 0.63 -7.68
N GLU A 181 30.61 -0.08 -6.72
CA GLU A 181 31.94 0.26 -6.23
C GLU A 181 32.93 -0.10 -7.34
N GLU A 182 33.52 0.92 -7.97
CA GLU A 182 34.65 0.77 -8.92
C GLU A 182 35.98 0.60 -8.17
#